data_AF-A0A7W5LFY7-F1
#
_entry.id   AF-A0A7W5LFY7-F1
#
_cell.length_a   1.000
_cell.length_b   1.000
_cell.length_c   1.000
_cell.angle_alpha   90.00
_cell.angle_beta   90.00
_cell.angle_gamma   90.00
#
_symmetry.space_group_name_H-M   'P 1'
#
loop_
_entity.id
_entity.type
_entity.pdbx_description
1 polymer ?
#
loop_
_entity_poly.entity_id
_entity_poly.type
_entity_poly.pdbx_seq_one_letter_code
_entity_poly.pdbx_strand_id
1 'polypeptide(L)' 'MSQDKSGRSIARLPMNFQAKPSRMIAEKTPIQPVPPTAAPHIRIVESTDIFRGQTEIMIRHEGVIYRMKITRQGKLILNK' A
#
# COMPACT_ATOMS: atom_id res chain seq x y z
N MET A 1 41.23 19.60 -48.58
CA MET A 1 41.76 19.03 -47.33
C MET A 1 40.94 19.58 -46.16
N SER A 2 40.79 18.79 -45.11
CA SER A 2 40.09 19.06 -43.83
C SER A 2 38.59 18.81 -43.78
N GLN A 3 38.26 17.61 -43.28
CA GLN A 3 37.14 17.37 -42.37
C GLN A 3 37.50 17.90 -40.98
N ASP A 4 36.50 18.36 -40.22
CA ASP A 4 36.14 17.98 -38.83
C ASP A 4 35.04 18.96 -38.34
N LYS A 5 34.21 18.76 -37.32
CA LYS A 5 33.77 17.65 -36.47
C LYS A 5 32.55 18.18 -35.70
N SER A 6 31.67 17.27 -35.28
CA SER A 6 30.86 17.33 -34.06
C SER A 6 30.01 18.57 -33.72
N GLY A 7 28.71 18.35 -33.50
CA GLY A 7 27.95 19.23 -32.60
C GLY A 7 26.45 19.12 -32.73
N ARG A 8 25.85 18.07 -32.16
CA ARG A 8 24.41 18.04 -31.89
C ARG A 8 24.00 19.32 -31.14
N SER A 9 22.96 19.99 -31.60
CA SER A 9 22.20 20.89 -30.74
C SER A 9 20.69 20.76 -31.02
N ILE A 10 20.00 20.45 -29.94
CA ILE A 10 18.56 20.23 -29.77
C ILE A 10 17.91 21.56 -29.37
N ALA A 11 16.88 22.01 -30.09
CA ALA A 11 15.96 23.06 -29.65
C ALA A 11 14.88 23.26 -30.73
N ARG A 12 13.60 23.53 -30.49
CA ARG A 12 12.72 23.69 -29.32
C ARG A 12 11.30 23.60 -29.93
N LEU A 13 10.38 22.84 -29.35
CA LEU A 13 8.96 22.98 -29.68
C LEU A 13 8.46 24.33 -29.14
N PRO A 14 7.74 25.17 -29.91
CA PRO A 14 7.07 26.32 -29.32
C PRO A 14 5.82 25.88 -28.55
N MET A 15 5.75 26.34 -27.30
CA MET A 15 4.58 26.32 -26.43
C MET A 15 3.43 27.10 -27.06
N ASN A 16 2.24 26.51 -27.11
CA ASN A 16 1.01 27.25 -27.36
C ASN A 16 0.16 27.26 -26.09
N PHE A 17 0.31 28.31 -25.29
CA PHE A 17 -0.53 28.58 -24.13
C PHE A 17 -1.65 29.54 -24.56
N GLN A 18 -2.78 28.97 -25.00
CA GLN A 18 -3.98 29.77 -25.23
C GLN A 18 -4.89 29.62 -24.01
N ALA A 19 -4.74 30.53 -23.05
CA ALA A 19 -5.69 30.71 -21.97
C ALA A 19 -7.00 31.25 -22.54
N LYS A 20 -8.13 30.59 -22.23
CA LYS A 20 -9.48 31.08 -22.54
C LYS A 20 -10.17 31.53 -21.24
N PRO A 21 -10.80 32.72 -21.23
CA PRO A 21 -11.24 33.39 -20.01
C PRO A 21 -12.54 32.81 -19.43
N SER A 22 -12.67 32.97 -18.11
CA SER A 22 -13.71 32.48 -17.21
C SER A 22 -15.14 32.54 -17.71
N ARG A 23 -15.86 31.43 -17.54
CA ARG A 23 -17.29 31.42 -17.24
C ARG A 23 -17.46 30.95 -15.80
N MET A 24 -17.84 31.87 -14.92
CA MET A 24 -18.25 31.54 -13.55
C MET A 24 -19.47 30.62 -13.61
N ILE A 25 -19.34 29.41 -13.05
CA ILE A 25 -20.45 28.55 -12.66
C ILE A 25 -20.20 28.11 -11.22
N ALA A 26 -21.24 28.31 -10.41
CA ALA A 26 -21.44 27.93 -9.02
C ALA A 26 -20.26 27.25 -8.31
N GLU A 27 -19.80 27.87 -7.22
CA GLU A 27 -18.95 27.26 -6.22
C GLU A 27 -19.69 26.08 -5.56
N LYS A 28 -19.69 24.93 -6.25
CA LYS A 28 -19.84 23.64 -5.60
C LYS A 28 -18.53 23.46 -4.86
N THR A 29 -18.55 23.77 -3.57
CA THR A 29 -17.45 23.48 -2.63
C THR A 29 -16.82 22.15 -3.03
N PRO A 30 -15.50 22.09 -3.30
CA PRO A 30 -14.86 20.82 -3.55
C PRO A 30 -15.07 20.00 -2.28
N ILE A 31 -15.91 18.98 -2.37
CA ILE A 31 -15.91 17.86 -1.43
C ILE A 31 -14.51 17.26 -1.55
N GLN A 32 -13.61 17.78 -0.74
CA GLN A 32 -12.35 17.13 -0.43
C GLN A 32 -12.75 15.72 0.02
N PRO A 33 -12.28 14.65 -0.65
CA PRO A 33 -12.51 13.31 -0.14
C PRO A 33 -11.86 13.29 1.24
N VAL A 34 -12.69 13.32 2.28
CA VAL A 34 -12.25 13.01 3.63
C VAL A 34 -11.56 11.65 3.50
N PRO A 35 -10.25 11.52 3.85
CA PRO A 35 -9.62 10.23 3.79
C PRO A 35 -10.47 9.30 4.66
N PRO A 36 -10.92 8.15 4.15
CA PRO A 36 -11.64 7.21 4.98
C PRO A 36 -10.74 6.94 6.19
N THR A 37 -11.26 7.17 7.40
CA THR A 37 -10.63 6.72 8.64
C THR A 37 -10.10 5.31 8.37
N ALA A 38 -8.77 5.17 8.38
CA ALA A 38 -8.13 3.92 8.00
C ALA A 38 -8.66 2.84 8.94
N ALA A 39 -9.50 1.96 8.40
CA ALA A 39 -9.99 0.82 9.16
C ALA A 39 -8.77 0.05 9.68
N PRO A 40 -8.80 -0.46 10.92
CA PRO A 40 -7.68 -1.21 11.47
C PRO A 40 -7.28 -2.32 10.49
N HIS A 41 -6.04 -2.27 10.03
CA HIS A 41 -5.51 -3.22 9.07
C HIS A 41 -5.41 -4.59 9.73
N ILE A 42 -6.37 -5.47 9.43
CA ILE A 42 -6.30 -6.87 9.83
C ILE A 42 -5.26 -7.55 8.94
N ARG A 43 -4.19 -8.06 9.54
CA ARG A 43 -3.18 -8.86 8.84
C ARG A 43 -3.63 -10.31 8.75
N ILE A 44 -3.60 -10.88 7.54
CA ILE A 44 -3.71 -12.32 7.31
C ILE A 44 -2.31 -12.92 7.40
N VAL A 45 -2.19 -14.05 8.09
CA VAL A 45 -0.94 -14.83 8.24
C VAL A 45 -1.25 -16.29 7.96
N GLU A 46 -0.40 -16.97 7.20
CA GLU A 46 -0.56 -18.38 6.94
C GLU A 46 -0.29 -19.21 8.19
N SER A 47 -1.09 -20.26 8.40
CA SER A 47 -0.91 -21.13 9.56
C SER A 47 0.48 -21.78 9.57
N THR A 48 1.03 -22.12 8.41
CA THR A 48 2.39 -22.67 8.27
C THR A 48 3.47 -21.73 8.82
N ASP A 49 3.28 -20.41 8.70
CA ASP A 49 4.25 -19.41 9.18
C ASP A 49 4.20 -19.29 10.71
N ILE A 50 3.02 -19.50 11.28
CA ILE A 50 2.80 -19.46 12.73
C ILE A 50 3.36 -20.72 13.39
N PHE A 51 3.06 -21.89 12.83
CA PHE A 51 3.39 -23.18 13.43
C PHE A 51 4.77 -23.72 13.05
N ARG A 52 5.33 -23.31 11.90
CA ARG A 52 6.70 -23.67 11.47
C ARG A 52 7.02 -25.16 11.57
N GLY A 53 6.08 -25.99 11.12
CA GLY A 53 6.19 -27.46 11.15
C GLY A 53 5.81 -28.12 12.48
N GLN A 54 5.46 -27.34 13.51
CA GLN A 54 4.92 -27.83 14.77
C GLN A 54 3.39 -27.94 14.73
N THR A 55 2.79 -28.57 15.73
CA THR A 55 1.33 -28.68 15.87
C THR A 55 0.78 -27.78 16.98
N GLU A 56 1.64 -27.21 17.82
CA GLU A 56 1.30 -26.26 18.87
C GLU A 56 2.39 -25.19 19.08
N ILE A 57 1.98 -24.02 19.54
CA ILE A 57 2.85 -22.92 19.96
C ILE A 57 2.36 -22.32 21.28
N MET A 58 3.29 -21.71 22.03
CA MET A 58 2.97 -20.90 23.21
C MET A 58 3.01 -19.41 22.85
N ILE A 59 1.99 -18.67 23.26
CA ILE A 59 1.87 -17.23 23.06
C ILE A 59 1.89 -16.57 24.43
N ARG A 60 2.91 -15.76 24.70
CA ARG A 60 2.95 -14.92 25.91
C ARG A 60 2.15 -13.65 25.63
N HIS A 61 1.13 -13.39 26.42
CA HIS A 61 0.29 -12.20 26.32
C HIS A 61 -0.11 -11.73 27.71
N GLU A 62 0.24 -10.49 28.05
CA GLU A 62 -0.07 -9.87 29.35
C GLU A 62 0.35 -10.72 30.58
N GLY A 63 1.52 -11.38 30.49
CA GLY A 63 2.03 -12.23 31.57
C GLY A 63 1.38 -13.62 31.66
N VAL A 64 0.40 -13.92 30.79
CA VAL A 64 -0.24 -15.23 30.67
C VAL A 64 0.35 -15.98 29.47
N ILE A 65 0.47 -17.30 29.60
CA ILE A 65 0.91 -18.17 28.51
C ILE A 65 -0.32 -18.85 27.92
N TYR A 66 -0.68 -18.49 26.70
CA TYR A 66 -1.70 -19.18 25.94
C TYR A 66 -1.08 -20.30 25.10
N ARG A 67 -1.85 -21.35 24.88
CA ARG A 67 -1.50 -22.44 23.97
C ARG A 67 -2.38 -22.43 22.74
N MET A 68 -1.79 -22.18 21.58
CA MET A 68 -2.47 -22.36 20.30
C MET A 68 -2.08 -23.70 19.68
N LYS A 69 -3.05 -24.48 19.19
CA LYS A 69 -2.78 -25.78 18.53
C LYS A 69 -3.66 -26.00 17.30
N ILE A 70 -3.14 -26.77 16.34
CA ILE A 70 -3.92 -27.34 15.23
C ILE A 70 -4.55 -28.66 15.70
N THR A 71 -5.85 -28.81 15.49
CA THR A 71 -6.57 -30.05 15.78
C THR A 71 -6.41 -31.06 14.65
N ARG A 72 -6.72 -32.34 14.91
CA ARG A 72 -6.76 -33.37 13.86
C ARG A 72 -7.76 -33.07 12.74
N GLN A 73 -8.79 -32.25 13.01
CA GLN A 73 -9.77 -31.77 12.03
C GLN A 73 -9.31 -30.49 11.29
N GLY A 74 -8.08 -30.02 11.52
CA GLY A 74 -7.51 -28.84 10.86
C GLY A 74 -7.92 -27.49 11.47
N LYS A 75 -8.75 -27.47 12.52
CA LYS A 75 -9.13 -26.23 13.22
C LYS A 75 -8.01 -25.74 14.14
N LEU A 76 -7.87 -24.43 14.24
CA LEU A 76 -7.02 -23.77 15.25
C LEU A 76 -7.81 -23.59 16.55
N ILE A 77 -7.21 -23.91 17.69
CA ILE A 77 -7.79 -23.59 19.00
C ILE A 77 -6.75 -22.86 19.86
N LEU A 78 -7.22 -21.90 20.67
CA LEU A 78 -6.41 -21.18 21.65
C LEU A 78 -6.94 -21.48 23.05
N ASN A 79 -6.07 -21.90 23.95
CA ASN A 79 -6.39 -22.14 25.36
C ASN A 79 -5.53 -21.22 26.23
N LYS A 80 -6.06 -20.85 27.39
CA LYS A 80 -5.32 -20.15 28.44
C LYS A 80 -4.45 -21.11 29.24
#